data_AF-A0AAN5L7B9-F1
#
_entry.id   AF-A0AAN5L7B9-F1
#
_cell.length_a   1.000
_cell.length_b   1.000
_cell.length_c   1.000
_cell.angle_alpha   90.00
_cell.angle_beta   90.00
_cell.angle_gamma   90.00
#
_symmetry.space_group_name_H-M   'P 1'
#
loop_
_entity.id
_entity.type
_entity.pdbx_description
1 polymer ?
#
loop_
_entity_poly.entity_id
_entity_poly.type
_entity_poly.pdbx_seq_one_letter_code
_entity_poly.pdbx_strand_id
1 'polypeptide(L)'
;MINTIKINGQQVVITFAPEIEMFRGEFIGLNDGTDFCAYSVEELKKKGTGSLRIFLDERHNDGLAPDRSFSGKITTRLSPVRHQALTIARYVH
;
A
#
# COMPACT_ATOMS: atom_id res chain seq x y z
N MET A 1 -12.27 -3.61 10.24
CA MET A 1 -10.96 -4.28 10.34
C MET A 1 -10.38 -4.37 8.94
N ILE A 2 -9.10 -4.05 8.73
CA ILE A 2 -8.46 -4.13 7.40
C ILE A 2 -7.75 -5.48 7.33
N ASN A 3 -8.03 -6.28 6.30
CA ASN A 3 -7.33 -7.53 6.08
C ASN A 3 -6.07 -7.26 5.25
N THR A 4 -4.93 -7.76 5.69
CA THR A 4 -3.67 -7.60 4.95
C THR A 4 -2.91 -8.90 4.81
N ILE A 5 -2.22 -9.06 3.68
CA ILE A 5 -1.25 -10.14 3.44
C ILE A 5 0.10 -9.55 3.04
N LYS A 6 1.14 -10.39 3.00
CA LYS A 6 2.43 -10.04 2.41
C LYS A 6 2.66 -10.83 1.12
N ILE A 7 3.14 -10.14 0.08
CA ILE A 7 3.58 -10.72 -1.18
C ILE A 7 4.99 -10.20 -1.43
N ASN A 8 5.99 -11.09 -1.45
CA ASN A 8 7.42 -10.75 -1.61
C ASN A 8 7.89 -9.60 -0.70
N GLY A 9 7.43 -9.59 0.56
CA GLY A 9 7.78 -8.55 1.56
C GLY A 9 6.92 -7.29 1.50
N GLN A 10 6.20 -7.03 0.39
CA GLN A 10 5.28 -5.89 0.25
C GLN A 10 3.93 -6.19 0.88
N GLN A 11 3.35 -5.20 1.57
CA GLN A 11 2.06 -5.33 2.23
C GLN A 11 0.92 -5.03 1.26
N VAL A 12 -0.10 -5.88 1.27
CA VAL A 12 -1.28 -5.77 0.41
C VAL A 12 -2.52 -5.67 1.28
N VAL A 13 -3.39 -4.70 1.01
CA VAL A 13 -4.75 -4.65 1.56
C VAL A 13 -5.65 -5.53 0.72
N ILE A 14 -6.47 -6.35 1.37
CA ILE A 14 -7.50 -7.15 0.72
C ILE A 14 -8.87 -6.59 1.07
N THR A 15 -9.65 -6.31 0.02
CA THR A 15 -11.06 -5.97 0.10
C THR A 15 -11.88 -6.92 -0.76
N PHE A 16 -13.11 -7.21 -0.38
CA PHE A 16 -14.05 -7.89 -1.29
C PHE A 16 -14.75 -6.82 -2.14
N ALA A 17 -14.75 -6.99 -3.46
CA ALA A 17 -15.42 -6.13 -4.43
C ALA A 17 -16.76 -6.79 -4.84
N PRO A 18 -17.90 -6.36 -4.25
CA PRO A 18 -19.19 -7.03 -4.46
C PRO A 18 -19.71 -6.90 -5.89
N GLU A 19 -19.30 -5.89 -6.64
CA GLU A 19 -19.75 -5.64 -8.00
C GLU A 19 -19.27 -6.71 -9.00
N ILE A 20 -18.16 -7.37 -8.67
CA ILE A 20 -17.52 -8.40 -9.49
C ILE A 20 -17.31 -9.72 -8.73
N GLU A 21 -17.79 -9.81 -7.49
CA GLU A 21 -17.69 -10.96 -6.60
C GLU A 21 -16.26 -11.53 -6.44
N MET A 22 -15.27 -10.65 -6.38
CA MET A 22 -13.84 -11.03 -6.29
C MET A 22 -13.15 -10.36 -5.11
N PHE A 23 -12.06 -10.98 -4.64
CA PHE A 23 -11.11 -10.30 -3.77
C PHE A 23 -10.26 -9.35 -4.60
N ARG A 24 -10.17 -8.10 -4.16
CA ARG A 24 -9.31 -7.04 -4.70
C ARG A 24 -8.11 -6.86 -3.78
N GLY A 25 -6.91 -6.91 -4.35
CA GLY A 25 -5.64 -6.67 -3.68
C GLY A 25 -5.04 -5.34 -4.16
N GLU A 26 -4.59 -4.52 -3.21
CA GLU A 26 -3.89 -3.26 -3.48
C GLU A 26 -2.60 -3.19 -2.65
N PHE A 27 -1.47 -2.91 -3.30
CA PHE A 27 -0.19 -2.76 -2.61
C PHE A 27 -0.15 -1.45 -1.82
N ILE A 28 0.20 -1.53 -0.53
CA ILE A 28 0.40 -0.34 0.30
C ILE A 28 1.72 0.31 -0.09
N GLY A 29 1.67 1.56 -0.51
CA GLY A 29 2.88 2.33 -0.78
C GLY A 29 3.49 2.10 -2.16
N LEU A 30 2.82 1.40 -3.05
CA LEU A 30 3.09 1.48 -4.49
C LEU A 30 2.11 2.48 -5.11
N ASN A 31 2.60 3.32 -6.01
CA ASN A 31 1.86 4.48 -6.54
C ASN A 31 1.57 4.25 -8.03
N ASP A 32 1.05 3.08 -8.37
CA ASP A 32 0.64 2.72 -9.72
C ASP A 32 -0.89 2.74 -9.90
N GLY A 33 -1.65 2.72 -8.79
CA GLY A 33 -3.10 2.63 -8.84
C GLY A 33 -3.58 1.29 -9.39
N THR A 34 -2.68 0.31 -9.52
CA THR A 34 -2.99 -0.99 -10.09
C THR A 34 -3.42 -1.92 -8.96
N ASP A 35 -4.70 -2.26 -8.96
CA ASP A 35 -5.20 -3.37 -8.17
C ASP A 35 -5.13 -4.68 -8.97
N PHE A 36 -5.31 -5.80 -8.27
CA PHE A 36 -5.48 -7.11 -8.88
C PHE A 36 -6.63 -7.84 -8.22
N CYS A 37 -7.49 -8.46 -9.03
CA CYS A 37 -8.68 -9.17 -8.56
C CYS A 37 -8.61 -10.68 -8.82
N ALA A 38 -9.07 -11.48 -7.86
CA ALA A 38 -9.09 -12.95 -7.95
C ALA A 38 -10.25 -13.58 -7.16
N TYR A 39 -10.63 -14.82 -7.51
CA TYR A 39 -11.72 -15.54 -6.83
C TYR A 39 -11.29 -16.20 -5.52
N SER A 40 -9.98 -16.34 -5.30
CA SER A 40 -9.43 -16.92 -4.07
C SER A 40 -8.20 -16.15 -3.60
N VAL A 41 -7.87 -16.29 -2.31
CA VAL A 41 -6.66 -15.72 -1.72
C VAL A 41 -5.39 -16.30 -2.37
N GLU A 42 -5.42 -17.56 -2.79
CA GLU A 42 -4.27 -18.19 -3.47
C GLU A 42 -4.02 -17.57 -4.84
N GLU A 43 -5.07 -17.43 -5.65
CA GLU A 43 -4.98 -16.75 -6.95
C GLU A 43 -4.60 -15.28 -6.79
N LEU A 44 -5.12 -14.62 -5.75
CA LEU A 44 -4.78 -13.23 -5.42
C LEU A 44 -3.27 -13.09 -5.18
N LYS A 45 -2.66 -14.03 -4.44
CA LYS A 45 -1.21 -14.07 -4.23
C LYS A 45 -0.45 -14.27 -5.54
N LYS A 46 -0.87 -15.22 -6.39
CA LYS A 46 -0.23 -15.48 -7.69
C LYS A 46 -0.28 -14.24 -8.59
N LYS A 47 -1.45 -13.61 -8.72
CA LYS A 47 -1.62 -12.37 -9.50
C LYS A 47 -0.80 -11.23 -8.93
N GLY A 48 -0.86 -11.01 -7.62
CA GLY A 48 -0.08 -9.97 -6.95
C GLY A 48 1.43 -10.13 -7.12
N THR A 49 1.96 -11.36 -7.06
CA THR A 49 3.39 -11.63 -7.36
C THR A 49 3.75 -11.23 -8.79
N GLY A 50 2.89 -11.54 -9.76
CA GLY A 50 3.08 -11.14 -11.15
C GLY A 50 3.05 -9.63 -11.35
N SER A 51 2.02 -8.96 -10.82
CA SER A 51 1.87 -7.50 -10.88
C SER A 51 3.06 -6.79 -10.24
N LEU A 52 3.50 -7.25 -9.06
CA LEU A 52 4.66 -6.67 -8.38
C LEU A 52 5.94 -6.81 -9.19
N ARG A 53 6.15 -7.95 -9.86
CA ARG A 53 7.32 -8.17 -10.71
C ARG A 53 7.34 -7.17 -11.87
N ILE A 54 6.22 -7.06 -12.59
CA ILE A 54 6.11 -6.13 -13.73
C ILE A 54 6.38 -4.69 -13.27
N PHE A 55 5.77 -4.26 -12.17
CA PHE A 55 6.00 -2.93 -11.60
C PHE A 55 7.48 -2.66 -11.27
N LEU A 56 8.17 -3.63 -10.66
CA LEU A 56 9.58 -3.48 -10.30
C LEU A 56 10.50 -3.48 -11.55
N ASP A 57 10.17 -4.30 -12.55
CA ASP A 57 10.90 -4.34 -13.82
C ASP A 57 10.78 -3.01 -14.58
N GLU A 58 9.57 -2.43 -14.64
CA GLU A 58 9.33 -1.11 -15.23
C GLU A 58 10.12 -0.01 -14.51
N ARG A 59 10.06 0.01 -13.16
CA ARG A 59 10.83 0.96 -12.34
C ARG A 59 12.34 0.84 -12.55
N HIS A 60 12.85 -0.39 -12.66
CA HIS A 60 14.28 -0.63 -12.90
C HIS A 60 14.73 -0.08 -14.26
N ASN A 61 13.93 -0.30 -15.31
CA ASN A 61 14.23 0.18 -16.66
C ASN A 61 14.20 1.72 -16.75
N ASP A 62 13.33 2.37 -15.98
CA ASP A 62 13.18 3.82 -15.96
C ASP A 62 14.16 4.53 -15.00
N GLY A 63 14.97 3.79 -14.25
CA GLY A 63 15.88 4.36 -13.24
C GLY A 63 15.17 5.05 -12.07
N LEU A 64 13.89 4.72 -11.84
CA LEU A 64 13.04 5.31 -10.81
C LEU A 64 13.12 4.49 -9.51
N ALA A 65 13.24 5.17 -8.36
CA ALA A 65 13.23 4.49 -7.06
C ALA A 65 11.92 3.69 -6.84
N PRO A 66 11.97 2.49 -6.23
CA PRO A 66 10.82 1.60 -6.12
C PRO A 66 9.74 2.09 -5.13
N ASP A 67 10.08 2.98 -4.21
CA ASP A 67 9.16 3.45 -3.18
C ASP A 67 8.31 4.64 -3.62
N ARG A 68 7.08 4.69 -3.11
CA ARG A 68 6.26 5.92 -3.16
C ARG A 68 7.02 7.06 -2.49
N SER A 69 7.09 8.19 -3.18
CA SER A 69 7.47 9.46 -2.58
C SER A 69 6.37 9.85 -1.59
N PHE A 70 6.57 9.56 -0.30
CA PHE A 70 5.68 10.04 0.73
C PHE A 70 5.97 11.52 0.97
N SER A 71 4.93 12.36 0.88
CA SER A 71 5.05 13.80 1.16
C SER A 71 5.37 14.11 2.63
N GLY A 72 5.46 13.09 3.50
CA GLY A 72 5.54 13.26 4.95
C GLY A 72 4.25 13.78 5.59
N LYS A 73 3.23 14.14 4.80
CA LYS A 73 1.97 14.69 5.32
C LYS A 73 1.02 13.59 5.77
N ILE A 74 0.75 13.54 7.06
CA ILE A 74 -0.24 12.64 7.68
C ILE A 74 -1.41 13.48 8.19
N THR A 75 -2.65 13.13 7.82
CA THR A 75 -3.87 13.76 8.35
C THR A 75 -4.61 12.74 9.22
N THR A 76 -4.60 12.94 10.53
CA THR A 76 -5.29 12.07 11.49
C THR A 76 -5.72 12.87 12.72
N ARG A 77 -6.76 12.42 13.42
CA ARG A 77 -7.21 13.05 14.66
C ARG A 77 -6.37 12.52 15.82
N LEU A 78 -5.72 13.43 16.53
CA LEU A 78 -4.97 13.13 17.74
C LEU A 78 -5.76 13.54 18.99
N SER A 79 -5.48 12.89 20.12
CA SER A 79 -5.90 13.42 21.41
C SER A 79 -5.16 14.75 21.68
N PRO A 80 -5.72 15.67 22.48
CA PRO A 80 -5.09 16.95 22.78
C PRO A 80 -3.64 16.81 23.26
N VAL A 81 -3.38 15.83 24.15
CA VAL A 81 -2.04 15.55 24.70
C VAL A 81 -1.05 15.12 23.60
N ARG A 82 -1.47 14.24 22.68
CA ARG A 82 -0.62 13.79 21.56
C ARG A 82 -0.38 14.90 20.55
N HIS A 83 -1.38 15.76 20.33
CA HIS A 83 -1.23 16.92 19.48
C HIS A 83 -0.21 17.91 20.07
N GLN A 84 -0.29 18.21 21.37
CA GLN A 84 0.67 19.07 22.04
C GLN A 84 2.10 18.52 21.97
N ALA A 85 2.29 17.23 22.26
CA ALA A 85 3.60 16.58 22.17
C ALA A 85 4.21 16.68 20.76
N LEU A 86 3.40 16.48 19.72
CA LEU A 86 3.85 16.59 18.33
C LEU A 86 4.19 18.04 17.95
N THR A 87 3.40 19.01 18.44
CA THR A 87 3.65 20.44 18.23
C THR A 87 4.97 20.87 18.87
N ILE A 88 5.29 20.39 20.08
CA ILE A 88 6.58 20.69 20.72
C ILE A 88 7.73 20.05 19.94
N ALA A 89 7.62 18.78 19.57
CA ALA A 89 8.67 18.06 18.84
C ALA A 89 9.03 18.73 17.50
N ARG A 90 8.07 19.39 16.84
CA ARG A 90 8.31 20.19 15.63
C ARG A 90 9.37 21.29 15.82
N TYR A 91 9.48 21.88 17.01
CA TYR A 91 10.42 22.99 17.27
C TYR A 91 11.82 22.52 17.67
N VAL A 92 12.06 21.21 17.72
CA VAL A 92 13.33 20.59 18.16
C VAL A 92 14.18 20.10 16.97
N HIS A 93 13.74 20.36 15.73
CA HIS A 93 14.46 20.06 14.49
C HIS A 93 14.78 21.33 13.71
#